data_AF-C1MM13-F1
#
_entry.id   AF-C1MM13-F1
#
_cell.length_a   1.000
_cell.length_b   1.000
_cell.length_c   1.000
_cell.angle_alpha   90.00
_cell.angle_beta   90.00
_cell.angle_gamma   90.00
#
_symmetry.space_group_name_H-M   'P 1'
#
loop_
_entity.id
_entity.type
_entity.pdbx_description
1 polymer ?
#
loop_
_entity_poly.entity_id
_entity_poly.type
_entity_poly.pdbx_seq_one_letter_code
_entity_poly.pdbx_strand_id
1 'polypeptide(L)'
;MLHESVVVTERGAVGGGKALTITSFIPKGDIVWWEDQETEPEWVSIPRCKLYVDSLPPRERKIFEHYMYKVGEDAYEALPEFDRIPMSQWQLQSEDPSMYMNHSCEPTCWFEPTRVEWDGVVVMTASRDLRPGDELTFDYATSEDAEQSWKCLCGAPSCRGRVTGDDWRAPEFQAKYKGHCMPHVENLIAGTARADGENEYYFPDAFLAPKNVSSARHAHPEAFFTKEQCRAHAKAVSKKYPLGLNETPELGTYVEFNGLFDEDGAPVRGGGVIPAGETVVFLPPNVLKRDSQMKGSVAAYNACLQVRPSKQRPGALYSLSETPNDLDNFLNHSCEPNCDVTVYPTNYAIKLTANRDVHPGEAITIDYEHTEEDLIMQGGAFECACGAPSCRGMIAGWKHRVSMSPKTPSPEPESEPIKTPETAPVPALAVATPVVMAA
;
A
#
# COMPACT_ATOMS: atom_id res chain seq x y z
N MET A 1 9.59 10.76 -15.33
CA MET A 1 10.19 11.90 -16.06
C MET A 1 11.23 11.42 -17.07
N LEU A 2 11.26 12.03 -18.26
CA LEU A 2 12.27 11.77 -19.29
C LEU A 2 13.30 12.89 -19.34
N HIS A 3 14.52 12.56 -19.78
CA HIS A 3 15.53 13.55 -20.10
C HIS A 3 15.03 14.53 -21.18
N GLU A 4 15.38 15.82 -21.08
CA GLU A 4 14.87 16.90 -21.95
C GLU A 4 15.14 16.67 -23.45
N SER A 5 16.17 15.89 -23.75
CA SER A 5 16.56 15.50 -25.10
C SER A 5 15.78 14.30 -25.66
N VAL A 6 14.72 13.84 -25.00
CA VAL A 6 13.91 12.70 -25.44
C VAL A 6 12.54 13.19 -25.90
N VAL A 7 12.11 12.77 -27.08
CA VAL A 7 10.78 13.10 -27.62
C VAL A 7 10.06 11.86 -28.12
N VAL A 8 8.74 11.89 -28.08
CA VAL A 8 7.90 10.84 -28.67
C VAL A 8 7.85 11.02 -30.18
N THR A 9 8.12 9.95 -30.92
CA THR A 9 8.10 9.91 -32.40
C THR A 9 7.33 8.69 -32.89
N GLU A 10 6.91 8.71 -34.15
CA GLU A 10 6.32 7.53 -34.79
C GLU A 10 7.40 6.49 -35.10
N ARG A 11 7.11 5.22 -34.81
CA ARG A 11 8.03 4.10 -35.02
C ARG A 11 7.70 3.37 -36.32
N GLY A 12 8.72 3.19 -37.16
CA GLY A 12 8.60 2.55 -38.47
C GLY A 12 8.32 1.03 -38.45
N ALA A 13 8.64 0.35 -39.56
CA ALA A 13 8.22 -1.03 -39.91
C ALA A 13 8.56 -2.15 -38.91
N VAL A 14 9.39 -1.89 -37.90
CA VAL A 14 9.82 -2.85 -36.89
C VAL A 14 9.00 -2.62 -35.62
N GLY A 15 8.02 -3.48 -35.36
CA GLY A 15 7.17 -3.44 -34.15
C GLY A 15 5.99 -2.46 -34.17
N GLY A 16 6.04 -1.41 -34.99
CA GLY A 16 4.98 -0.39 -35.08
C GLY A 16 4.81 0.46 -33.81
N GLY A 17 3.94 1.47 -33.86
CA GLY A 17 3.60 2.31 -32.71
C GLY A 17 4.48 3.56 -32.59
N LYS A 18 4.83 3.93 -31.35
CA LYS A 18 5.65 5.11 -31.03
C LYS A 18 7.01 4.69 -30.45
N ALA A 19 7.95 5.61 -30.46
CA ALA A 19 9.31 5.45 -29.96
C ALA A 19 9.75 6.71 -29.19
N LEU A 20 10.60 6.50 -28.20
CA LEU A 20 11.32 7.57 -27.51
C LEU A 20 12.63 7.84 -28.24
N THR A 21 12.72 8.96 -28.95
CA THR A 21 13.87 9.28 -29.80
C THR A 21 14.70 10.41 -29.19
N ILE A 22 16.01 10.24 -29.23
CA ILE A 22 16.99 11.21 -28.76
C ILE A 22 17.13 12.37 -29.77
N THR A 23 17.12 13.61 -29.29
CA THR A 23 17.21 14.84 -30.12
C THR A 23 18.57 15.54 -30.03
N SER A 24 19.33 15.33 -28.96
CA SER A 24 20.68 15.85 -28.75
C SER A 24 21.57 14.80 -28.07
N PHE A 25 22.89 15.00 -28.13
CA PHE A 25 23.84 14.06 -27.54
C PHE A 25 23.61 13.88 -26.03
N ILE A 26 23.60 12.62 -25.57
CA ILE A 26 23.56 12.27 -24.14
C ILE A 26 24.77 11.35 -23.88
N PRO A 27 25.70 11.72 -22.98
CA PRO A 27 26.85 10.87 -22.70
C PRO A 27 26.44 9.61 -21.94
N LYS A 28 27.25 8.55 -22.08
CA LYS A 28 27.09 7.32 -21.31
C LYS A 28 27.02 7.61 -19.80
N GLY A 29 26.06 7.00 -19.12
CA GLY A 29 25.87 7.08 -17.67
C GLY A 29 24.98 8.22 -17.18
N ASP A 30 24.58 9.13 -18.07
CA ASP A 30 23.61 10.17 -17.75
C ASP A 30 22.20 9.58 -17.61
N ILE A 31 21.39 10.19 -16.74
CA ILE A 31 20.01 9.77 -16.50
C ILE A 31 19.17 10.09 -17.73
N VAL A 32 18.47 9.09 -18.25
CA VAL A 32 17.61 9.22 -19.43
C VAL A 32 16.12 9.14 -19.07
N TRP A 33 15.81 8.48 -17.96
CA TRP A 33 14.48 8.40 -17.38
C TRP A 33 14.59 8.14 -15.87
N TRP A 34 13.66 8.70 -15.10
CA TRP A 34 13.51 8.41 -13.67
C TRP A 34 12.06 8.62 -13.24
N GLU A 35 11.58 7.89 -12.24
CA GLU A 35 10.34 8.20 -11.52
C GLU A 35 10.56 9.44 -10.64
N ASP A 36 9.74 10.48 -10.82
CA ASP A 36 9.89 11.73 -10.06
C ASP A 36 8.80 11.78 -9.00
N GLN A 37 8.98 11.05 -7.92
CA GLN A 37 7.97 10.90 -6.87
C GLN A 37 7.66 12.22 -6.11
N GLU A 38 8.51 13.25 -6.22
CA GLU A 38 8.31 14.54 -5.56
C GLU A 38 7.36 15.46 -6.35
N THR A 39 7.48 15.48 -7.67
CA THR A 39 6.63 16.29 -8.55
C THR A 39 5.52 15.49 -9.22
N GLU A 40 5.52 14.18 -8.97
CA GLU A 40 4.56 13.23 -9.48
C GLU A 40 3.14 13.63 -9.07
N PRO A 41 2.21 13.76 -10.03
CA PRO A 41 0.85 14.14 -9.72
C PRO A 41 0.20 13.16 -8.72
N GLU A 42 -0.74 13.61 -7.90
CA GLU A 42 -1.38 12.76 -6.86
C GLU A 42 -2.06 11.48 -7.39
N TRP A 43 -2.20 11.36 -8.70
CA TRP A 43 -2.78 10.21 -9.39
C TRP A 43 -1.75 9.14 -9.82
N VAL A 44 -0.50 9.22 -9.38
CA VAL A 44 0.53 8.19 -9.65
C VAL A 44 0.00 6.78 -9.45
N SER A 45 0.53 5.88 -10.28
CA SER A 45 0.19 4.47 -10.28
C SER A 45 0.20 3.91 -8.86
N ILE A 46 -0.89 3.29 -8.48
CA ILE A 46 -0.99 2.55 -7.25
C ILE A 46 -0.45 1.15 -7.55
N PRO A 47 0.64 0.70 -6.89
CA PRO A 47 1.22 -0.60 -7.21
C PRO A 47 0.18 -1.69 -6.94
N ARG A 48 0.01 -2.59 -7.90
CA ARG A 48 -0.91 -3.71 -7.80
C ARG A 48 -0.16 -4.95 -7.34
N CYS A 49 -0.77 -5.73 -6.46
CA CYS A 49 -0.26 -7.05 -6.11
C CYS A 49 -0.70 -8.09 -7.15
N LYS A 50 -0.06 -9.26 -7.18
CA LYS A 50 -0.45 -10.38 -8.05
C LYS A 50 -1.88 -10.82 -7.81
N LEU A 51 -2.35 -10.73 -6.57
CA LEU A 51 -3.73 -11.01 -6.21
C LEU A 51 -4.72 -10.14 -7.01
N TYR A 52 -4.40 -8.86 -7.21
CA TYR A 52 -5.19 -7.97 -8.07
C TYR A 52 -5.12 -8.43 -9.52
N VAL A 53 -3.92 -8.65 -10.06
CA VAL A 53 -3.70 -9.04 -11.46
C VAL A 53 -4.42 -10.34 -11.80
N ASP A 54 -4.31 -11.36 -10.94
CA ASP A 54 -4.95 -12.66 -11.12
C ASP A 54 -6.48 -12.59 -11.00
N SER A 55 -7.02 -11.54 -10.37
CA SER A 55 -8.47 -11.34 -10.24
C SER A 55 -9.12 -10.73 -11.48
N LEU A 56 -8.32 -10.09 -12.34
CA LEU A 56 -8.79 -9.44 -13.56
C LEU A 56 -9.37 -10.47 -14.55
N PRO A 57 -10.44 -10.11 -15.30
CA PRO A 57 -10.91 -10.99 -16.35
C PRO A 57 -9.82 -11.20 -17.42
N PRO A 58 -9.81 -12.33 -18.16
CA PRO A 58 -8.67 -12.74 -18.98
C PRO A 58 -8.22 -11.72 -20.05
N ARG A 59 -9.16 -10.95 -20.62
CA ARG A 59 -8.84 -9.92 -21.62
C ARG A 59 -8.13 -8.73 -20.97
N GLU A 60 -8.70 -8.23 -19.89
CA GLU A 60 -8.19 -7.12 -19.09
C GLU A 60 -6.83 -7.48 -18.49
N ARG A 61 -6.70 -8.66 -17.89
CA ARG A 61 -5.42 -9.19 -17.40
C ARG A 61 -4.32 -9.11 -18.46
N LYS A 62 -4.62 -9.56 -19.69
CA LYS A 62 -3.66 -9.52 -20.79
C LYS A 62 -3.27 -8.09 -21.20
N ILE A 63 -4.19 -7.13 -21.11
CA ILE A 63 -3.88 -5.71 -21.36
C ILE A 63 -3.00 -5.19 -20.24
N PHE A 64 -3.37 -5.44 -18.98
CA PHE A 64 -2.61 -5.04 -17.80
C PHE A 64 -1.18 -5.58 -17.86
N GLU A 65 -1.00 -6.90 -17.98
CA GLU A 65 0.31 -7.57 -18.09
C GLU A 65 1.16 -7.11 -19.27
N HIS A 66 0.57 -6.50 -20.29
CA HIS A 66 1.33 -6.00 -21.43
C HIS A 66 1.87 -4.58 -21.22
N TYR A 67 1.21 -3.76 -20.40
CA TYR A 67 1.54 -2.33 -20.20
C TYR A 67 1.94 -1.96 -18.78
N MET A 68 1.93 -2.93 -17.87
CA MET A 68 2.52 -2.82 -16.54
C MET A 68 3.99 -3.22 -16.57
N TYR A 69 4.75 -2.78 -15.57
CA TYR A 69 6.09 -3.26 -15.30
C TYR A 69 6.19 -3.69 -13.85
N LYS A 70 6.97 -4.73 -13.60
CA LYS A 70 7.18 -5.25 -12.26
C LYS A 70 8.22 -4.41 -11.52
N VAL A 71 7.89 -3.98 -10.29
CA VAL A 71 8.77 -3.18 -9.40
C VAL A 71 9.18 -3.92 -8.13
N GLY A 72 8.64 -5.12 -7.94
CA GLY A 72 8.97 -5.99 -6.82
C GLY A 72 8.35 -7.37 -7.00
N GLU A 73 8.72 -8.31 -6.14
CA GLU A 73 8.29 -9.72 -6.21
C GLU A 73 6.76 -9.89 -6.37
N ASP A 74 5.99 -9.06 -5.66
CA ASP A 74 4.53 -9.02 -5.74
C ASP A 74 4.00 -7.59 -5.94
N ALA A 75 4.65 -6.82 -6.83
CA ALA A 75 4.29 -5.44 -7.07
C ALA A 75 4.47 -5.03 -8.52
N TYR A 76 3.39 -4.51 -9.07
CA TYR A 76 3.26 -4.12 -10.48
C TYR A 76 2.79 -2.69 -10.58
N GLU A 77 3.57 -1.85 -11.22
CA GLU A 77 3.15 -0.49 -11.57
C GLU A 77 2.51 -0.52 -12.96
N ALA A 78 1.39 0.16 -13.09
CA ALA A 78 0.69 0.32 -14.37
C ALA A 78 0.55 1.80 -14.72
N LEU A 79 0.02 2.09 -15.90
CA LEU A 79 -0.32 3.46 -16.25
C LEU A 79 -1.50 3.96 -15.40
N PRO A 80 -1.49 5.19 -14.88
CA PRO A 80 -2.59 5.70 -14.06
C PRO A 80 -3.96 5.72 -14.73
N GLU A 81 -4.00 5.68 -16.05
CA GLU A 81 -5.23 5.51 -16.83
C GLU A 81 -5.95 4.20 -16.49
N PHE A 82 -5.25 3.16 -16.03
CA PHE A 82 -5.88 1.93 -15.54
C PHE A 82 -6.76 2.16 -14.30
N ASP A 83 -6.53 3.24 -13.55
CA ASP A 83 -7.31 3.62 -12.38
C ASP A 83 -8.43 4.62 -12.70
N ARG A 84 -8.35 5.28 -13.87
CA ARG A 84 -9.29 6.35 -14.28
C ARG A 84 -10.41 5.85 -15.17
N ILE A 85 -10.13 4.87 -16.03
CA ILE A 85 -11.10 4.35 -16.99
C ILE A 85 -11.21 2.83 -16.86
N PRO A 86 -12.42 2.25 -17.07
CA PRO A 86 -12.56 0.81 -17.12
C PRO A 86 -11.59 0.24 -18.15
N MET A 87 -10.88 -0.82 -17.79
CA MET A 87 -9.87 -1.43 -18.65
C MET A 87 -10.42 -1.92 -20.00
N SER A 88 -11.72 -2.21 -20.05
CA SER A 88 -12.46 -2.54 -21.28
C SER A 88 -12.57 -1.37 -22.28
N GLN A 89 -12.37 -0.14 -21.81
CA GLN A 89 -12.37 1.12 -22.57
C GLN A 89 -10.96 1.66 -22.78
N TRP A 90 -9.94 1.04 -22.17
CA TRP A 90 -8.56 1.47 -22.26
C TRP A 90 -8.02 1.34 -23.69
N GLN A 91 -7.25 2.33 -24.12
CA GLN A 91 -6.62 2.40 -25.44
C GLN A 91 -5.15 2.75 -25.27
N LEU A 92 -4.32 2.37 -26.26
CA LEU A 92 -2.88 2.67 -26.30
C LEU A 92 -2.63 4.15 -26.65
N GLN A 93 -3.11 5.04 -25.78
CA GLN A 93 -2.88 6.47 -25.82
C GLN A 93 -2.78 6.91 -24.37
N SER A 94 -1.56 7.18 -23.90
CA SER A 94 -1.35 7.84 -22.62
C SER A 94 -0.47 9.07 -22.78
N GLU A 95 -0.68 9.97 -21.83
CA GLU A 95 0.00 11.26 -21.70
C GLU A 95 1.39 11.10 -21.09
N ASP A 96 1.67 9.96 -20.45
CA ASP A 96 3.01 9.62 -19.96
C ASP A 96 3.87 9.09 -21.11
N PRO A 97 4.87 9.84 -21.59
CA PRO A 97 5.71 9.40 -22.69
C PRO A 97 6.54 8.15 -22.36
N SER A 98 6.78 7.84 -21.08
CA SER A 98 7.58 6.68 -20.66
C SER A 98 6.97 5.35 -21.12
N MET A 99 5.65 5.30 -21.32
CA MET A 99 4.92 4.15 -21.86
C MET A 99 5.41 3.69 -23.25
N TYR A 100 6.07 4.58 -24.00
CA TYR A 100 6.55 4.31 -25.35
C TYR A 100 8.00 3.80 -25.36
N MET A 101 8.55 3.43 -24.21
CA MET A 101 9.87 2.83 -24.12
C MET A 101 9.85 1.37 -24.58
N ASN A 102 10.51 1.12 -25.71
CA ASN A 102 10.45 -0.18 -26.37
C ASN A 102 11.52 -1.15 -25.89
N HIS A 103 11.25 -2.44 -26.14
CA HIS A 103 12.21 -3.51 -25.93
C HIS A 103 13.35 -3.48 -26.96
N SER A 104 14.59 -3.67 -26.49
CA SER A 104 15.72 -4.13 -27.33
C SER A 104 16.57 -5.17 -26.62
N CYS A 105 16.99 -6.21 -27.35
CA CYS A 105 18.00 -7.16 -26.86
C CYS A 105 19.39 -6.52 -26.78
N GLU A 106 19.63 -5.40 -27.47
CA GLU A 106 20.79 -4.52 -27.32
C GLU A 106 20.29 -3.13 -26.89
N PRO A 107 19.91 -2.99 -25.60
CA PRO A 107 19.25 -1.79 -25.13
C PRO A 107 20.19 -0.60 -25.10
N THR A 108 19.62 0.60 -25.21
CA THR A 108 20.34 1.85 -25.01
C THR A 108 20.36 2.30 -23.55
N CYS A 109 19.57 1.65 -22.68
CA CYS A 109 19.39 2.03 -21.30
C CYS A 109 19.74 0.89 -20.33
N TRP A 110 20.18 1.27 -19.13
CA TRP A 110 20.36 0.38 -17.99
C TRP A 110 19.52 0.84 -16.82
N PHE A 111 18.99 -0.10 -16.03
CA PHE A 111 18.51 0.24 -14.69
C PHE A 111 19.70 0.55 -13.79
N GLU A 112 19.50 1.48 -12.86
CA GLU A 112 20.45 1.80 -11.79
C GLU A 112 19.86 1.36 -10.44
N PRO A 113 19.88 0.05 -10.10
CA PRO A 113 19.26 -0.47 -8.88
C PRO A 113 19.85 0.12 -7.60
N THR A 114 21.08 0.66 -7.66
CA THR A 114 21.74 1.33 -6.54
C THR A 114 21.29 2.78 -6.33
N ARG A 115 20.65 3.39 -7.34
CA ARG A 115 20.03 4.72 -7.27
C ARG A 115 18.54 4.64 -6.94
N VAL A 116 17.99 3.43 -6.82
CA VAL A 116 16.64 3.21 -6.30
C VAL A 116 16.66 3.49 -4.81
N GLU A 117 16.09 4.63 -4.40
CA GLU A 117 15.89 4.95 -2.99
C GLU A 117 14.81 4.05 -2.35
N TRP A 118 14.54 4.27 -1.07
CA TRP A 118 13.67 3.46 -0.21
C TRP A 118 12.25 3.22 -0.79
N ASP A 119 11.75 4.10 -1.68
CA ASP A 119 10.40 4.03 -2.27
C ASP A 119 10.33 3.56 -3.73
N GLY A 120 11.39 2.91 -4.23
CA GLY A 120 11.30 2.22 -5.51
C GLY A 120 11.40 3.14 -6.72
N VAL A 121 11.93 4.37 -6.56
CA VAL A 121 12.24 5.27 -7.67
C VAL A 121 13.11 4.56 -8.68
N VAL A 122 12.53 4.18 -9.82
CA VAL A 122 13.29 3.52 -10.87
C VAL A 122 14.04 4.57 -11.66
N VAL A 123 15.36 4.40 -11.73
CA VAL A 123 16.25 5.28 -12.51
C VAL A 123 16.88 4.48 -13.64
N MET A 124 16.91 5.08 -14.81
CA MET A 124 17.58 4.53 -15.97
C MET A 124 18.62 5.50 -16.52
N THR A 125 19.78 4.95 -16.88
CA THR A 125 20.90 5.69 -17.46
C THR A 125 21.23 5.21 -18.87
N ALA A 126 21.92 6.07 -19.62
CA ALA A 126 22.42 5.73 -20.94
C ALA A 126 23.53 4.66 -20.86
N SER A 127 23.33 3.52 -21.52
CA SER A 127 24.29 2.40 -21.60
C SER A 127 25.56 2.71 -22.40
N ARG A 128 25.46 3.70 -23.27
CA ARG A 128 26.49 4.19 -24.19
C ARG A 128 26.22 5.66 -24.48
N ASP A 129 27.14 6.31 -25.18
CA ASP A 129 26.87 7.62 -25.76
C ASP A 129 25.68 7.51 -26.74
N LEU A 130 24.66 8.34 -26.53
CA LEU A 130 23.48 8.42 -27.36
C LEU A 130 23.56 9.66 -28.27
N ARG A 131 23.12 9.50 -29.51
CA ARG A 131 23.16 10.52 -30.56
C ARG A 131 21.75 10.84 -31.04
N PRO A 132 21.54 12.01 -31.66
CA PRO A 132 20.26 12.33 -32.29
C PRO A 132 19.81 11.21 -33.24
N GLY A 133 18.57 10.74 -33.06
CA GLY A 133 17.97 9.63 -33.82
C GLY A 133 18.12 8.25 -33.17
N ASP A 134 18.93 8.09 -32.11
CA ASP A 134 18.90 6.87 -31.30
C ASP A 134 17.53 6.69 -30.63
N GLU A 135 17.06 5.45 -30.52
CA GLU A 135 15.84 5.09 -29.78
C GLU A 135 16.20 4.68 -28.36
N LEU A 136 15.50 5.24 -27.37
CA LEU A 136 15.58 4.88 -25.97
C LEU A 136 14.84 3.55 -25.75
N THR A 137 15.60 2.51 -25.43
CA THR A 137 15.13 1.12 -25.27
C THR A 137 15.75 0.44 -24.05
N PHE A 138 15.02 -0.49 -23.46
CA PHE A 138 15.55 -1.39 -22.43
C PHE A 138 15.23 -2.85 -22.72
N ASP A 139 15.92 -3.75 -22.05
CA ASP A 139 15.65 -5.17 -22.18
C ASP A 139 14.59 -5.58 -21.16
N TYR A 140 13.33 -5.74 -21.58
CA TYR A 140 12.21 -6.12 -20.69
C TYR A 140 12.52 -7.30 -19.73
N ALA A 141 13.41 -8.23 -20.07
CA ALA A 141 13.80 -9.29 -19.14
C ALA A 141 14.60 -8.80 -17.91
N THR A 142 15.07 -7.55 -17.90
CA THR A 142 15.71 -6.94 -16.72
C THR A 142 14.70 -6.43 -15.69
N SER A 143 13.40 -6.42 -16.01
CA SER A 143 12.29 -6.15 -15.08
C SER A 143 11.34 -7.33 -14.86
N GLU A 144 11.26 -8.31 -15.77
CA GLU A 144 10.30 -9.42 -15.65
C GLU A 144 10.92 -10.73 -15.12
N ASP A 145 10.11 -11.60 -14.49
CA ASP A 145 10.64 -12.78 -13.78
C ASP A 145 9.91 -14.13 -13.89
N ALA A 146 8.67 -14.23 -14.39
CA ALA A 146 8.00 -15.55 -14.44
C ALA A 146 6.87 -15.74 -15.47
N GLU A 147 6.06 -14.73 -15.78
CA GLU A 147 4.76 -14.97 -16.45
C GLU A 147 4.70 -14.47 -17.90
N GLN A 148 5.61 -13.59 -18.28
CA GLN A 148 5.52 -12.86 -19.54
C GLN A 148 6.41 -13.48 -20.62
N SER A 149 5.86 -13.59 -21.83
CA SER A 149 6.58 -14.12 -22.99
C SER A 149 6.10 -13.41 -24.26
N TRP A 150 7.02 -12.72 -24.93
CA TRP A 150 6.70 -11.97 -26.15
C TRP A 150 7.63 -12.31 -27.28
N LYS A 151 7.06 -12.37 -28.49
CA LYS A 151 7.86 -12.40 -29.72
C LYS A 151 8.67 -11.11 -29.79
N CYS A 152 9.99 -11.24 -29.84
CA CYS A 152 10.88 -10.09 -29.91
C CYS A 152 10.90 -9.54 -31.34
N LEU A 153 10.70 -8.24 -31.47
CA LEU A 153 10.74 -7.52 -32.74
C LEU A 153 11.81 -6.42 -32.70
N CYS A 154 12.88 -6.54 -31.90
CA CYS A 154 13.85 -5.43 -31.76
C CYS A 154 14.78 -5.25 -32.96
N GLY A 155 14.99 -6.29 -33.77
CA GLY A 155 15.90 -6.25 -34.92
C GLY A 155 17.39 -6.22 -34.59
N ALA A 156 17.77 -6.29 -33.31
CA ALA A 156 19.18 -6.34 -32.89
C ALA A 156 19.90 -7.58 -33.45
N PRO A 157 21.19 -7.50 -33.81
CA PRO A 157 21.99 -8.65 -34.26
C PRO A 157 21.99 -9.81 -33.26
N SER A 158 22.02 -9.51 -31.95
CA SER A 158 21.92 -10.50 -30.87
C SER A 158 20.48 -10.75 -30.38
N CYS A 159 19.47 -10.50 -31.22
CA CYS A 159 18.07 -10.71 -30.87
C CYS A 159 17.80 -12.17 -30.44
N ARG A 160 17.18 -12.34 -29.27
CA ARG A 160 16.77 -13.66 -28.73
C ARG A 160 15.56 -14.27 -29.46
N GLY A 161 14.87 -13.50 -30.30
CA GLY A 161 13.64 -13.91 -31.01
C GLY A 161 12.40 -13.99 -30.11
N ARG A 162 12.57 -14.30 -28.83
CA ARG A 162 11.54 -14.21 -27.79
C ARG A 162 12.16 -13.66 -26.50
N VAL A 163 11.42 -12.79 -25.81
CA VAL A 163 11.76 -12.34 -24.46
C VAL A 163 10.90 -13.12 -23.49
N THR A 164 11.49 -13.65 -22.43
CA THR A 164 10.77 -14.44 -21.43
C THR A 164 11.13 -14.01 -20.01
N GLY A 165 10.22 -14.24 -19.07
CA GLY A 165 10.48 -14.01 -17.65
C GLY A 165 11.59 -14.88 -17.06
N ASP A 166 12.05 -15.93 -17.74
CA ASP A 166 13.15 -16.80 -17.28
C ASP A 166 14.51 -16.43 -17.88
N ASP A 167 14.60 -15.38 -18.70
CA ASP A 167 15.84 -15.00 -19.40
C ASP A 167 16.99 -14.68 -18.43
N TRP A 168 16.67 -14.24 -17.20
CA TRP A 168 17.63 -14.00 -16.13
C TRP A 168 18.44 -15.23 -15.71
N ARG A 169 17.97 -16.45 -16.02
CA ARG A 169 18.68 -17.71 -15.73
C ARG A 169 19.89 -17.93 -16.64
N ALA A 170 19.92 -17.29 -17.81
CA ALA A 170 20.97 -17.51 -18.79
C ALA A 170 22.30 -16.87 -18.34
N PRO A 171 23.44 -17.59 -18.34
CA PRO A 171 24.73 -17.03 -17.94
C PRO A 171 25.14 -15.78 -18.74
N GLU A 172 24.85 -15.76 -20.04
CA GLU A 172 25.10 -14.62 -20.92
C GLU A 172 24.26 -13.39 -20.54
N PHE A 173 23.03 -13.59 -20.07
CA PHE A 173 22.18 -12.51 -19.58
C PHE A 173 22.76 -11.93 -18.29
N GLN A 174 23.07 -12.79 -17.32
CA GLN A 174 23.64 -12.38 -16.04
C GLN A 174 24.97 -11.64 -16.22
N ALA A 175 25.84 -12.11 -17.12
CA ALA A 175 27.10 -11.44 -17.43
C ALA A 175 26.89 -10.05 -18.04
N LYS A 176 25.87 -9.90 -18.89
CA LYS A 176 25.55 -8.63 -19.57
C LYS A 176 24.91 -7.60 -18.66
N TYR A 177 23.98 -8.02 -17.80
CA TYR A 177 23.13 -7.13 -17.02
C TYR A 177 23.47 -7.09 -15.52
N LYS A 178 24.62 -7.63 -15.11
CA LYS A 178 25.07 -7.60 -13.71
C LYS A 178 25.00 -6.19 -13.12
N GLY A 179 24.15 -5.99 -12.11
CA GLY A 179 23.97 -4.70 -11.44
C GLY A 179 23.12 -3.70 -12.22
N HIS A 180 22.42 -4.15 -13.26
CA HIS A 180 21.58 -3.35 -14.15
C HIS A 180 20.18 -3.96 -14.34
N CYS A 181 19.80 -4.92 -13.50
CA CYS A 181 18.43 -5.41 -13.40
C CYS A 181 17.66 -4.71 -12.29
N MET A 182 16.33 -4.78 -12.36
CA MET A 182 15.48 -4.39 -11.24
C MET A 182 15.78 -5.23 -10.00
N PRO A 183 15.59 -4.69 -8.77
CA PRO A 183 16.01 -5.36 -7.54
C PRO A 183 15.47 -6.79 -7.35
N HIS A 184 14.22 -7.07 -7.75
CA HIS A 184 13.65 -8.43 -7.65
C HIS A 184 14.30 -9.42 -8.63
N VAL A 185 14.71 -8.97 -9.82
CA VAL A 185 15.46 -9.79 -10.78
C VAL A 185 16.91 -10.00 -10.29
N GLU A 186 17.57 -8.99 -9.74
CA GLU A 186 18.89 -9.14 -9.11
C GLU A 186 18.85 -10.17 -7.96
N ASN A 187 17.78 -10.16 -7.15
CA ASN A 187 17.59 -11.14 -6.09
C ASN A 187 17.45 -12.57 -6.65
N LEU A 188 16.70 -12.75 -7.74
CA LEU A 188 16.59 -14.05 -8.43
C LEU A 188 17.95 -14.54 -8.93
N ILE A 189 18.73 -13.67 -9.58
CA ILE A 189 20.08 -13.99 -10.07
C ILE A 189 21.01 -14.38 -8.92
N ALA A 190 20.97 -13.66 -7.81
CA ALA A 190 21.81 -13.94 -6.64
C ALA A 190 21.39 -15.21 -5.88
N GLY A 191 20.26 -15.85 -6.25
CA GLY A 191 19.66 -16.92 -5.45
C GLY A 191 19.18 -16.43 -4.08
N THR A 192 19.04 -15.12 -3.91
CA THR A 192 18.49 -14.46 -2.73
C THR A 192 17.03 -14.08 -2.93
N ALA A 193 16.40 -14.50 -4.04
CA ALA A 193 14.95 -14.54 -4.17
C ALA A 193 14.43 -15.28 -2.96
N ARG A 194 13.86 -14.50 -2.06
CA ARG A 194 13.59 -14.95 -0.71
C ARG A 194 12.51 -16.00 -0.86
N ALA A 195 12.82 -17.23 -0.45
CA ALA A 195 11.78 -18.19 -0.16
C ALA A 195 10.79 -17.46 0.75
N ASP A 196 9.60 -17.29 0.23
CA ASP A 196 8.56 -16.43 0.72
C ASP A 196 8.22 -16.84 2.16
N GLY A 197 8.82 -16.18 3.17
CA GLY A 197 8.60 -16.58 4.56
C GLY A 197 9.49 -16.03 5.66
N GLU A 198 10.73 -15.59 5.42
CA GLU A 198 11.61 -15.24 6.55
C GLU A 198 12.24 -13.83 6.41
N ASN A 199 11.41 -12.82 6.65
CA ASN A 199 11.91 -11.65 7.37
C ASN A 199 11.77 -11.97 8.86
N GLU A 200 12.84 -11.79 9.63
CA GLU A 200 12.90 -11.79 11.10
C GLU A 200 12.07 -10.63 11.74
N TYR A 201 11.03 -10.18 11.04
CA TYR A 201 10.20 -9.03 11.38
C TYR A 201 8.75 -9.49 11.41
N TYR A 202 8.10 -9.19 12.53
CA TYR A 202 6.66 -9.34 12.67
C TYR A 202 5.93 -8.56 11.57
N PHE A 203 5.07 -9.25 10.84
CA PHE A 203 4.12 -8.66 9.89
C PHE A 203 2.72 -8.80 10.52
N PRO A 204 1.98 -7.71 10.75
CA PRO A 204 0.68 -7.79 11.40
C PRO A 204 -0.33 -8.58 10.57
N ASP A 205 -1.20 -9.33 11.26
CA ASP A 205 -2.33 -10.03 10.64
C ASP A 205 -3.30 -9.10 9.90
N ALA A 206 -3.25 -7.79 10.19
CA ALA A 206 -4.05 -6.79 9.51
C ALA A 206 -3.82 -6.76 8.00
N PHE A 207 -2.62 -7.08 7.51
CA PHE A 207 -2.32 -7.09 6.08
C PHE A 207 -2.53 -8.49 5.52
N LEU A 208 -3.51 -8.65 4.63
CA LEU A 208 -3.71 -9.95 4.00
C LEU A 208 -2.52 -10.31 3.09
N ALA A 209 -1.97 -11.51 3.30
CA ALA A 209 -0.87 -12.00 2.48
C ALA A 209 -1.37 -12.39 1.06
N PRO A 210 -0.69 -11.97 -0.01
CA PRO A 210 -1.11 -12.19 -1.40
C PRO A 210 -1.13 -13.65 -1.90
N LYS A 211 -0.68 -14.63 -1.09
CA LYS A 211 -0.33 -15.97 -1.58
C LYS A 211 -1.50 -16.83 -2.08
N ASN A 212 -2.76 -16.55 -1.72
CA ASN A 212 -3.89 -17.45 -2.04
C ASN A 212 -5.09 -16.74 -2.70
N VAL A 213 -5.03 -16.58 -4.02
CA VAL A 213 -6.05 -15.89 -4.83
C VAL A 213 -7.45 -16.51 -4.77
N SER A 214 -7.54 -17.85 -4.80
CA SER A 214 -8.83 -18.53 -4.90
C SER A 214 -9.60 -18.54 -3.57
N SER A 215 -8.92 -18.72 -2.44
CA SER A 215 -9.55 -18.71 -1.12
C SER A 215 -9.89 -17.30 -0.66
N ALA A 216 -9.02 -16.31 -0.94
CA ALA A 216 -9.26 -14.91 -0.57
C ALA A 216 -10.52 -14.34 -1.23
N ARG A 217 -10.78 -14.68 -2.50
CA ARG A 217 -11.97 -14.18 -3.23
C ARG A 217 -13.31 -14.66 -2.67
N HIS A 218 -13.36 -15.88 -2.15
CA HIS A 218 -14.58 -16.41 -1.55
C HIS A 218 -14.77 -15.91 -0.12
N ALA A 219 -13.68 -15.79 0.65
CA ALA A 219 -13.72 -15.33 2.03
C ALA A 219 -13.93 -13.82 2.15
N HIS A 220 -13.38 -13.04 1.21
CA HIS A 220 -13.35 -11.58 1.23
C HIS A 220 -13.71 -11.01 -0.16
N PRO A 221 -14.98 -11.11 -0.60
CA PRO A 221 -15.40 -10.52 -1.87
C PRO A 221 -15.13 -9.00 -1.93
N GLU A 222 -15.17 -8.30 -0.80
CA GLU A 222 -14.91 -6.87 -0.68
C GLU A 222 -13.47 -6.46 -1.03
N ALA A 223 -12.52 -7.40 -0.97
CA ALA A 223 -11.15 -7.18 -1.41
C ALA A 223 -11.08 -6.88 -2.92
N PHE A 224 -12.09 -7.28 -3.70
CA PHE A 224 -12.08 -7.20 -5.16
C PHE A 224 -13.06 -6.15 -5.70
N PHE A 225 -13.60 -5.30 -4.81
CA PHE A 225 -14.50 -4.23 -5.20
C PHE A 225 -13.75 -3.14 -6.00
N THR A 226 -14.45 -2.56 -6.98
CA THR A 226 -14.04 -1.28 -7.59
C THR A 226 -14.13 -0.15 -6.57
N LYS A 227 -13.53 1.02 -6.87
CA LYS A 227 -13.62 2.20 -5.99
C LYS A 227 -15.07 2.60 -5.70
N GLU A 228 -15.95 2.53 -6.69
CA GLU A 228 -17.39 2.82 -6.54
C GLU A 228 -18.09 1.78 -5.68
N GLN A 229 -17.76 0.50 -5.86
CA GLN A 229 -18.30 -0.59 -5.04
C GLN A 229 -17.84 -0.46 -3.58
N CYS A 230 -16.57 -0.11 -3.34
CA CYS A 230 -16.06 0.19 -2.00
C CYS A 230 -16.86 1.33 -1.34
N ARG A 231 -17.11 2.44 -2.06
CA ARG A 231 -17.92 3.56 -1.53
C ARG A 231 -19.37 3.18 -1.27
N ALA A 232 -19.99 2.42 -2.18
CA ALA A 232 -21.35 1.94 -1.99
C ALA A 232 -21.44 1.02 -0.76
N HIS A 233 -20.45 0.16 -0.56
CA HIS A 233 -20.36 -0.72 0.60
C HIS A 233 -20.14 0.06 1.89
N ALA A 234 -19.20 1.02 1.91
CA ALA A 234 -18.96 1.92 3.02
C ALA A 234 -20.24 2.65 3.47
N LYS A 235 -21.01 3.16 2.50
CA LYS A 235 -22.30 3.82 2.76
C LYS A 235 -23.36 2.86 3.31
N ALA A 236 -23.37 1.61 2.87
CA ALA A 236 -24.28 0.60 3.41
C ALA A 236 -23.93 0.24 4.86
N VAL A 237 -22.64 0.10 5.17
CA VAL A 237 -22.12 -0.14 6.53
C VAL A 237 -22.47 1.02 7.45
N SER A 238 -22.19 2.26 7.05
CA SER A 238 -22.48 3.45 7.89
C SER A 238 -23.97 3.68 8.12
N LYS A 239 -24.83 3.23 7.20
CA LYS A 239 -26.29 3.21 7.41
C LYS A 239 -26.72 2.12 8.40
N LYS A 240 -26.05 0.95 8.38
CA LYS A 240 -26.37 -0.18 9.25
C LYS A 240 -25.98 0.12 10.71
N TYR A 241 -24.81 0.74 10.91
CA TYR A 241 -24.29 1.09 12.23
C TYR A 241 -23.96 2.59 12.26
N PRO A 242 -24.89 3.42 12.77
CA PRO A 242 -24.69 4.86 12.85
C PRO A 242 -23.57 5.22 13.81
N LEU A 243 -22.50 5.80 13.28
CA LEU A 243 -21.38 6.34 14.05
C LEU A 243 -21.47 7.87 14.13
N GLY A 244 -21.12 8.42 15.27
CA GLY A 244 -21.03 9.85 15.53
C GLY A 244 -19.62 10.27 15.90
N LEU A 245 -19.40 11.58 15.91
CA LEU A 245 -18.24 12.17 16.56
C LEU A 245 -18.67 12.71 17.92
N ASN A 246 -17.86 12.41 18.94
CA ASN A 246 -17.99 12.98 20.26
C ASN A 246 -16.63 13.51 20.71
N GLU A 247 -16.59 14.36 21.73
CA GLU A 247 -15.36 15.01 22.20
C GLU A 247 -15.28 14.93 23.73
N THR A 248 -14.12 14.53 24.24
CA THR A 248 -13.80 14.64 25.67
C THR A 248 -12.44 15.27 25.87
N PRO A 249 -12.19 15.93 27.02
CA PRO A 249 -10.86 16.42 27.36
C PRO A 249 -9.79 15.31 27.36
N GLU A 250 -10.18 14.06 27.67
CA GLU A 250 -9.27 12.93 27.79
C GLU A 250 -8.94 12.27 26.45
N LEU A 251 -9.93 12.07 25.58
CA LEU A 251 -9.76 11.35 24.30
C LEU A 251 -9.67 12.26 23.08
N GLY A 252 -9.86 13.57 23.26
CA GLY A 252 -10.10 14.48 22.14
C GLY A 252 -11.40 14.11 21.41
N THR A 253 -11.44 14.37 20.11
CA THR A 253 -12.53 13.94 19.22
C THR A 253 -12.37 12.46 18.90
N TYR A 254 -13.43 11.68 19.05
CA TYR A 254 -13.45 10.24 18.77
C TYR A 254 -14.72 9.79 18.07
N VAL A 255 -14.62 8.67 17.36
CA VAL A 255 -15.77 7.99 16.76
C VAL A 255 -16.52 7.18 17.82
N GLU A 256 -17.82 7.40 17.96
CA GLU A 256 -18.71 6.73 18.90
C GLU A 256 -19.81 5.96 18.16
N PHE A 257 -20.21 4.79 18.67
CA PHE A 257 -21.42 4.13 18.20
C PHE A 257 -22.67 4.74 18.86
N ASN A 258 -23.53 5.37 18.06
CA ASN A 258 -24.70 6.09 18.57
C ASN A 258 -25.88 5.16 18.95
N GLY A 259 -25.77 3.86 18.68
CA GLY A 259 -26.87 2.91 18.76
C GLY A 259 -27.70 2.82 17.47
N LEU A 260 -28.66 1.90 17.50
CA LEU A 260 -29.60 1.61 16.44
C LEU A 260 -30.90 2.40 16.63
N PHE A 261 -31.51 2.76 15.51
CA PHE A 261 -32.77 3.48 15.44
C PHE A 261 -33.77 2.67 14.62
N ASP A 262 -35.05 2.74 14.98
CA ASP A 262 -36.13 2.12 14.20
C ASP A 262 -36.46 2.93 12.93
N GLU A 263 -37.43 2.46 12.14
CA GLU A 263 -37.82 3.09 10.87
C GLU A 263 -38.37 4.52 11.05
N ASP A 264 -38.87 4.85 12.25
CA ASP A 264 -39.38 6.19 12.61
C ASP A 264 -38.27 7.10 13.20
N GLY A 265 -37.04 6.58 13.32
CA GLY A 265 -35.88 7.29 13.86
C GLY A 265 -35.82 7.33 15.39
N ALA A 266 -36.64 6.54 16.09
CA ALA A 266 -36.57 6.42 17.54
C ALA A 266 -35.48 5.41 17.94
N PRO A 267 -34.72 5.65 19.03
CA PRO A 267 -33.72 4.69 19.49
C PRO A 267 -34.36 3.34 19.81
N VAL A 268 -33.78 2.26 19.29
CA VAL A 268 -34.20 0.90 19.63
C VAL A 268 -34.03 0.70 21.15
N ARG A 269 -34.93 -0.04 21.79
CA ARG A 269 -34.86 -0.26 23.25
C ARG A 269 -33.52 -0.91 23.63
N GLY A 270 -32.75 -0.24 24.49
CA GLY A 270 -31.38 -0.65 24.85
C GLY A 270 -30.32 -0.25 23.83
N GLY A 271 -30.67 0.56 22.84
CA GLY A 271 -29.82 1.11 21.77
C GLY A 271 -29.28 0.08 20.78
N GLY A 272 -29.58 -1.21 20.93
CA GLY A 272 -29.00 -2.27 20.10
C GLY A 272 -27.50 -2.45 20.33
N VAL A 273 -26.89 -3.42 19.66
CA VAL A 273 -25.44 -3.65 19.68
C VAL A 273 -24.94 -3.85 18.26
N ILE A 274 -23.65 -3.60 18.04
CA ILE A 274 -22.95 -4.15 16.88
C ILE A 274 -22.41 -5.53 17.31
N PRO A 275 -22.93 -6.64 16.78
CA PRO A 275 -22.47 -7.97 17.18
C PRO A 275 -21.00 -8.22 16.83
N ALA A 276 -20.30 -9.04 17.61
CA ALA A 276 -18.98 -9.55 17.24
C ALA A 276 -19.00 -10.21 15.85
N GLY A 277 -17.96 -9.97 15.06
CA GLY A 277 -17.80 -10.44 13.68
C GLY A 277 -18.43 -9.54 12.61
N GLU A 278 -19.17 -8.51 12.99
CA GLU A 278 -19.79 -7.58 12.04
C GLU A 278 -18.82 -6.48 11.58
N THR A 279 -18.98 -6.03 10.34
CA THR A 279 -18.22 -4.88 9.81
C THR A 279 -18.76 -3.59 10.43
N VAL A 280 -17.92 -2.91 11.21
CA VAL A 280 -18.23 -1.63 11.89
C VAL A 280 -17.98 -0.46 10.96
N VAL A 281 -16.81 -0.44 10.31
CA VAL A 281 -16.37 0.60 9.39
C VAL A 281 -15.76 -0.07 8.18
N PHE A 282 -16.03 0.49 7.00
CA PHE A 282 -15.35 0.13 5.77
C PHE A 282 -14.83 1.40 5.11
N LEU A 283 -13.51 1.56 5.06
CA LEU A 283 -12.84 2.69 4.46
C LEU A 283 -12.49 2.32 3.01
N PRO A 284 -13.05 3.02 2.01
CA PRO A 284 -12.61 2.83 0.64
C PRO A 284 -11.14 3.29 0.49
N PRO A 285 -10.45 2.91 -0.59
CA PRO A 285 -9.18 3.55 -0.92
C PRO A 285 -9.43 5.05 -1.15
N ASN A 286 -8.97 5.86 -0.20
CA ASN A 286 -9.11 7.30 -0.20
C ASN A 286 -7.95 7.91 -1.02
N VAL A 287 -7.11 8.75 -0.41
CA VAL A 287 -5.91 9.32 -1.04
C VAL A 287 -4.70 8.49 -0.63
N LEU A 288 -4.13 7.75 -1.57
CA LEU A 288 -2.94 6.94 -1.31
C LEU A 288 -1.67 7.78 -1.50
N LYS A 289 -0.76 7.72 -0.53
CA LYS A 289 0.54 8.42 -0.56
C LYS A 289 1.68 7.46 -0.25
N ARG A 290 2.80 7.63 -0.94
CA ARG A 290 4.07 6.92 -0.69
C ARG A 290 4.82 7.56 0.47
N ASP A 291 5.80 6.87 1.05
CA ASP A 291 6.62 7.42 2.15
C ASP A 291 7.32 8.72 1.74
N SER A 292 7.90 8.78 0.54
CA SER A 292 8.51 9.97 -0.07
C SER A 292 7.59 11.20 -0.08
N GLN A 293 6.28 11.01 -0.23
CA GLN A 293 5.28 12.10 -0.24
C GLN A 293 4.83 12.53 1.16
N MET A 294 5.13 11.71 2.18
CA MET A 294 4.73 11.94 3.58
C MET A 294 5.92 12.36 4.46
N LYS A 295 7.13 12.00 4.04
CA LYS A 295 8.37 12.16 4.80
C LYS A 295 8.60 13.59 5.27
N GLY A 296 8.90 13.73 6.56
CA GLY A 296 9.12 15.03 7.19
C GLY A 296 7.84 15.73 7.69
N SER A 297 6.65 15.16 7.45
CA SER A 297 5.39 15.69 7.96
C SER A 297 4.76 14.76 9.00
N VAL A 298 5.01 15.03 10.28
CA VAL A 298 4.36 14.32 11.40
C VAL A 298 2.84 14.44 11.31
N ALA A 299 2.33 15.61 10.92
CA ALA A 299 0.90 15.84 10.74
C ALA A 299 0.29 14.94 9.65
N ALA A 300 1.03 14.68 8.56
CA ALA A 300 0.55 13.80 7.51
C ALA A 300 0.52 12.34 7.98
N TYR A 301 1.56 11.88 8.70
CA TYR A 301 1.57 10.53 9.28
C TYR A 301 0.45 10.32 10.32
N ASN A 302 0.13 11.35 11.11
CA ASN A 302 -0.96 11.28 12.08
C ASN A 302 -2.36 11.32 11.44
N ALA A 303 -2.47 11.67 10.16
CA ALA A 303 -3.72 11.76 9.41
C ALA A 303 -3.88 10.63 8.38
N CYS A 304 -3.14 9.52 8.54
CA CYS A 304 -3.18 8.39 7.63
C CYS A 304 -3.24 7.05 8.37
N LEU A 305 -3.60 6.01 7.63
CA LEU A 305 -3.39 4.63 8.02
C LEU A 305 -2.43 3.98 7.04
N GLN A 306 -1.40 3.31 7.53
CA GLN A 306 -0.51 2.55 6.66
C GLN A 306 -1.25 1.32 6.10
N VAL A 307 -1.27 1.21 4.77
CA VAL A 307 -1.95 0.16 4.00
C VAL A 307 -0.97 -0.75 3.25
N ARG A 308 0.33 -0.42 3.29
CA ARG A 308 1.40 -1.30 2.81
C ARG A 308 2.68 -1.09 3.64
N PRO A 309 3.28 -2.15 4.18
CA PRO A 309 4.54 -2.06 4.93
C PRO A 309 5.74 -1.67 4.05
N SER A 310 6.75 -1.02 4.64
CA SER A 310 7.91 -0.47 3.93
C SER A 310 8.72 -1.50 3.15
N LYS A 311 8.77 -2.75 3.63
CA LYS A 311 9.52 -3.83 3.00
C LYS A 311 8.82 -4.46 1.81
N GLN A 312 7.51 -4.22 1.65
CA GLN A 312 6.82 -4.61 0.44
C GLN A 312 7.14 -3.57 -0.65
N ARG A 313 7.87 -3.99 -1.67
CA ARG A 313 8.24 -3.12 -2.78
C ARG A 313 6.99 -2.66 -3.56
N PRO A 314 6.96 -1.46 -4.13
CA PRO A 314 8.05 -0.47 -4.20
C PRO A 314 8.35 0.28 -2.89
N GLY A 315 7.56 0.15 -1.82
CA GLY A 315 7.83 0.79 -0.52
C GLY A 315 6.56 0.91 0.32
N ALA A 316 6.57 1.68 1.40
CA ALA A 316 5.36 1.87 2.21
C ALA A 316 4.25 2.59 1.43
N LEU A 317 2.99 2.37 1.81
CA LEU A 317 1.84 3.09 1.27
C LEU A 317 0.90 3.46 2.41
N TYR A 318 0.39 4.67 2.37
CA TYR A 318 -0.47 5.25 3.39
C TYR A 318 -1.78 5.71 2.76
N SER A 319 -2.90 5.49 3.45
CA SER A 319 -4.23 5.96 3.05
C SER A 319 -4.64 7.14 3.92
N LEU A 320 -4.83 8.30 3.31
CA LEU A 320 -5.31 9.53 3.95
C LEU A 320 -6.78 9.73 3.62
N SER A 321 -7.55 10.28 4.56
CA SER A 321 -8.92 10.74 4.34
C SER A 321 -9.01 11.73 3.18
N GLU A 322 -10.17 11.74 2.49
CA GLU A 322 -10.41 12.69 1.40
C GLU A 322 -10.81 14.07 1.93
N THR A 323 -11.46 14.10 3.09
CA THR A 323 -11.89 15.32 3.75
C THR A 323 -11.48 15.34 5.23
N PRO A 324 -11.27 16.53 5.82
CA PRO A 324 -10.96 16.66 7.25
C PRO A 324 -12.08 16.18 8.19
N ASN A 325 -13.28 15.91 7.65
CA ASN A 325 -14.44 15.48 8.42
C ASN A 325 -14.72 13.98 8.29
N ASP A 326 -13.91 13.25 7.52
CA ASP A 326 -14.09 11.81 7.40
C ASP A 326 -13.80 11.14 8.76
N LEU A 327 -14.63 10.15 9.13
CA LEU A 327 -14.59 9.52 10.45
C LEU A 327 -13.26 8.83 10.76
N ASP A 328 -12.53 8.39 9.73
CA ASP A 328 -11.22 7.76 9.88
C ASP A 328 -10.15 8.69 10.46
N ASN A 329 -10.31 10.01 10.36
CA ASN A 329 -9.43 10.97 11.04
C ASN A 329 -9.56 10.93 12.58
N PHE A 330 -10.61 10.31 13.11
CA PHE A 330 -10.96 10.33 14.54
C PHE A 330 -11.03 8.92 15.16
N LEU A 331 -10.51 7.91 14.46
CA LEU A 331 -10.40 6.55 15.00
C LEU A 331 -9.30 6.51 16.03
N ASN A 332 -9.63 6.27 17.30
CA ASN A 332 -8.64 6.28 18.37
C ASN A 332 -7.97 4.92 18.61
N HIS A 333 -6.79 4.99 19.22
CA HIS A 333 -6.05 3.82 19.68
C HIS A 333 -6.66 3.22 20.96
N SER A 334 -6.69 1.88 21.04
CA SER A 334 -6.78 1.15 22.31
C SER A 334 -5.84 -0.06 22.32
N CYS A 335 -5.26 -0.37 23.49
CA CYS A 335 -4.52 -1.62 23.71
C CYS A 335 -5.44 -2.84 23.85
N GLU A 336 -6.73 -2.62 24.16
CA GLU A 336 -7.82 -3.60 24.11
C GLU A 336 -8.89 -3.05 23.14
N PRO A 337 -8.62 -3.05 21.82
CA PRO A 337 -9.53 -2.49 20.85
C PRO A 337 -10.80 -3.33 20.72
N ASN A 338 -11.91 -2.70 20.32
CA ASN A 338 -13.15 -3.40 19.98
C ASN A 338 -13.25 -3.75 18.49
N CYS A 339 -12.29 -3.31 17.67
CA CYS A 339 -12.23 -3.59 16.25
C CYS A 339 -10.89 -4.19 15.83
N ASP A 340 -10.93 -5.27 15.05
CA ASP A 340 -9.80 -5.79 14.30
C ASP A 340 -9.73 -5.10 12.94
N VAL A 341 -8.51 -4.80 12.48
CA VAL A 341 -8.25 -4.14 11.20
C VAL A 341 -7.92 -5.18 10.14
N THR A 342 -8.45 -5.03 8.94
CA THR A 342 -8.05 -5.79 7.75
C THR A 342 -7.79 -4.84 6.60
N VAL A 343 -6.60 -4.90 6.01
CA VAL A 343 -6.17 -4.16 4.83
C VAL A 343 -6.16 -5.11 3.64
N TYR A 344 -6.90 -4.72 2.60
CA TYR A 344 -7.01 -5.49 1.37
C TYR A 344 -5.93 -5.05 0.37
N PRO A 345 -4.85 -5.83 0.11
CA PRO A 345 -3.76 -5.40 -0.77
C PRO A 345 -4.15 -5.25 -2.25
N THR A 346 -5.33 -5.77 -2.62
CA THR A 346 -5.90 -5.71 -3.97
C THR A 346 -6.46 -4.34 -4.33
N ASN A 347 -7.14 -3.70 -3.39
CA ASN A 347 -7.81 -2.42 -3.60
C ASN A 347 -7.49 -1.38 -2.53
N TYR A 348 -6.64 -1.71 -1.55
CA TYR A 348 -6.22 -0.88 -0.42
C TYR A 348 -7.39 -0.36 0.44
N ALA A 349 -8.54 -1.02 0.40
CA ALA A 349 -9.62 -0.75 1.34
C ALA A 349 -9.27 -1.30 2.73
N ILE A 350 -9.79 -0.63 3.77
CA ILE A 350 -9.60 -1.02 5.17
C ILE A 350 -10.97 -1.41 5.73
N LYS A 351 -11.05 -2.57 6.36
CA LYS A 351 -12.23 -3.06 7.06
C LYS A 351 -11.97 -3.13 8.56
N LEU A 352 -12.86 -2.54 9.36
CA LEU A 352 -12.91 -2.72 10.80
C LEU A 352 -14.00 -3.73 11.14
N THR A 353 -13.61 -4.83 11.76
CA THR A 353 -14.53 -5.89 12.20
C THR A 353 -14.63 -5.87 13.72
N ALA A 354 -15.85 -5.85 14.26
CA ALA A 354 -16.06 -5.91 15.70
C ALA A 354 -15.49 -7.23 16.23
N ASN A 355 -14.55 -7.19 17.18
CA ASN A 355 -13.96 -8.40 17.77
C ASN A 355 -14.71 -8.86 19.05
N ARG A 356 -15.61 -8.00 19.52
CA ARG A 356 -16.61 -8.25 20.57
C ARG A 356 -17.88 -7.47 20.24
N ASP A 357 -18.95 -7.70 20.98
CA ASP A 357 -20.14 -6.84 20.87
C ASP A 357 -19.77 -5.40 21.25
N VAL A 358 -20.21 -4.42 20.46
CA VAL A 358 -20.02 -2.98 20.69
C VAL A 358 -21.33 -2.36 21.11
N HIS A 359 -21.31 -1.65 22.24
CA HIS A 359 -22.49 -1.05 22.84
C HIS A 359 -22.63 0.45 22.50
N PRO A 360 -23.85 1.00 22.51
CA PRO A 360 -24.08 2.43 22.29
C PRO A 360 -23.32 3.27 23.32
N GLY A 361 -22.69 4.35 22.86
CA GLY A 361 -21.82 5.20 23.67
C GLY A 361 -20.38 4.71 23.79
N GLU A 362 -20.03 3.53 23.28
CA GLU A 362 -18.64 3.10 23.22
C GLU A 362 -17.90 3.76 22.05
N ALA A 363 -16.66 4.17 22.32
CA ALA A 363 -15.73 4.61 21.29
C ALA A 363 -15.34 3.43 20.37
N ILE A 364 -15.30 3.66 19.07
CA ILE A 364 -14.73 2.72 18.10
C ILE A 364 -13.22 2.89 18.13
N THR A 365 -12.50 1.80 18.45
CA THR A 365 -11.05 1.83 18.64
C THR A 365 -10.35 0.70 17.92
N ILE A 366 -9.13 0.99 17.46
CA ILE A 366 -8.23 0.03 16.82
C ILE A 366 -6.88 0.02 17.54
N ASP A 367 -6.08 -1.02 17.33
CA ASP A 367 -4.69 -1.01 17.77
C ASP A 367 -3.80 -0.52 16.63
N TYR A 368 -3.30 0.72 16.76
CA TYR A 368 -2.40 1.35 15.79
C TYR A 368 -1.16 0.51 15.48
N GLU A 369 -0.66 -0.31 16.41
CA GLU A 369 0.49 -1.17 16.13
C GLU A 369 0.10 -2.43 15.32
N HIS A 370 -1.14 -2.54 14.84
CA HIS A 370 -1.49 -3.48 13.77
C HIS A 370 -1.38 -2.86 12.38
N THR A 371 -1.36 -1.53 12.24
CA THR A 371 -1.29 -0.83 10.95
C THR A 371 -0.04 0.01 10.76
N GLU A 372 0.56 0.53 11.84
CA GLU A 372 1.72 1.41 11.78
C GLU A 372 3.05 0.72 12.12
N GLU A 373 4.01 0.82 11.18
CA GLU A 373 5.33 0.18 11.28
C GLU A 373 6.26 0.87 12.27
N ASP A 374 6.38 2.19 12.17
CA ASP A 374 7.46 2.96 12.80
C ASP A 374 7.03 4.36 13.22
N LEU A 375 6.14 4.43 14.21
CA LEU A 375 5.68 5.71 14.74
C LEU A 375 6.84 6.53 15.35
N ILE A 376 7.92 5.89 15.80
CA ILE A 376 9.12 6.61 16.27
C ILE A 376 9.78 7.40 15.14
N MET A 377 10.13 6.78 14.01
CA MET A 377 10.77 7.52 12.90
C MET A 377 9.81 8.50 12.24
N GLN A 378 8.52 8.21 12.22
CA GLN A 378 7.48 9.09 11.70
C GLN A 378 7.19 10.28 12.64
N GLY A 379 7.71 10.27 13.87
CA GLY A 379 7.44 11.28 14.89
C GLY A 379 6.03 11.21 15.50
N GLY A 380 5.32 10.11 15.25
CA GLY A 380 3.95 9.84 15.72
C GLY A 380 3.88 8.94 16.95
N ALA A 381 5.00 8.60 17.60
CA ALA A 381 4.97 7.79 18.83
C ALA A 381 4.41 8.61 20.01
N PHE A 382 3.60 7.98 20.87
CA PHE A 382 2.91 8.68 21.95
C PHE A 382 2.69 7.81 23.20
N GLU A 383 2.58 8.46 24.36
CA GLU A 383 2.17 7.83 25.61
C GLU A 383 0.67 7.47 25.55
N CYS A 384 0.36 6.21 25.80
CA CYS A 384 -0.98 5.67 25.68
C CYS A 384 -1.84 6.00 26.90
N ALA A 385 -2.98 6.66 26.66
CA ALA A 385 -3.98 6.98 27.68
C ALA A 385 -5.29 6.18 27.50
N CYS A 386 -5.26 5.02 26.84
CA CYS A 386 -6.48 4.27 26.49
C CYS A 386 -7.29 3.74 27.69
N GLY A 387 -6.72 3.71 28.89
CA GLY A 387 -7.39 3.25 30.11
C GLY A 387 -7.56 1.72 30.24
N ALA A 388 -7.15 0.95 29.22
CA ALA A 388 -7.21 -0.51 29.27
C ALA A 388 -6.33 -1.09 30.39
N PRO A 389 -6.78 -2.12 31.13
CA PRO A 389 -5.96 -2.78 32.16
C PRO A 389 -4.64 -3.34 31.64
N SER A 390 -4.61 -3.79 30.38
CA SER A 390 -3.40 -4.27 29.70
C SER A 390 -2.69 -3.19 28.87
N CYS A 391 -2.91 -1.90 29.17
CA CYS A 391 -2.27 -0.78 28.47
C CYS A 391 -0.75 -0.95 28.39
N ARG A 392 -0.20 -0.77 27.18
CA ARG A 392 1.25 -0.89 26.89
C ARG A 392 2.05 0.35 27.30
N GLY A 393 1.37 1.45 27.65
CA GLY A 393 1.98 2.71 28.10
C GLY A 393 2.59 3.55 26.98
N MET A 394 3.25 2.97 25.99
CA MET A 394 3.80 3.68 24.82
C MET A 394 3.41 2.97 23.53
N ILE A 395 2.96 3.72 22.54
CA ILE A 395 2.64 3.23 21.20
C ILE A 395 3.72 3.74 20.25
N ALA A 396 4.48 2.80 19.68
CA ALA A 396 5.71 3.09 18.93
C ALA A 396 5.71 2.51 17.51
N GLY A 397 4.76 1.64 17.20
CA GLY A 397 4.68 0.92 15.93
C GLY A 397 5.20 -0.51 16.06
N TRP A 398 4.70 -1.42 15.21
CA TRP A 398 4.88 -2.86 15.45
C TRP A 398 6.32 -3.34 15.45
N LYS A 399 7.24 -2.66 14.75
CA LYS A 399 8.63 -3.10 14.73
C LYS A 399 9.35 -2.92 16.06
N HIS A 400 8.76 -2.12 16.95
CA HIS A 400 9.27 -1.86 18.30
C HIS A 400 8.57 -2.73 19.35
N ARG A 401 7.64 -3.61 18.95
CA ARG A 401 7.09 -4.63 19.83
C ARG A 401 8.22 -5.53 20.29
N VAL A 402 8.62 -5.38 21.55
CA VAL A 402 9.49 -6.36 22.22
C VAL A 402 8.75 -7.69 22.15
N SER A 403 9.39 -8.77 21.67
CA SER A 403 8.80 -10.10 21.71
C SER A 403 8.44 -10.44 23.15
N MET A 404 7.20 -10.18 23.55
CA MET A 404 6.74 -10.51 24.89
C MET A 404 6.61 -12.03 24.92
N SER A 405 7.63 -12.70 25.45
CA SER A 405 7.44 -14.06 25.95
C SER A 405 6.26 -14.00 26.94
N PRO A 406 5.28 -14.90 26.85
CA PRO A 406 4.11 -14.85 27.71
C PRO A 406 4.57 -14.87 29.17
N LYS A 407 4.22 -13.81 29.93
CA LYS A 407 4.42 -13.83 31.38
C LYS A 407 3.63 -15.02 31.91
N THR A 408 4.34 -15.97 32.52
CA THR A 408 3.73 -17.02 33.35
C THR A 408 2.69 -16.37 34.27
N PRO A 409 1.46 -16.91 34.34
CA PRO A 409 0.43 -16.33 35.18
C PRO A 409 0.92 -16.33 36.62
N SER A 410 0.89 -15.14 37.24
CA SER A 410 1.06 -15.01 38.68
C SER A 410 -0.04 -15.80 39.39
N PRO A 411 0.26 -16.51 40.49
CA PRO A 411 -0.73 -17.33 41.18
C PRO A 411 -1.88 -16.44 41.69
N GLU A 412 -3.11 -16.95 41.56
CA GLU A 412 -4.33 -16.30 42.03
C GLU A 412 -4.22 -15.92 43.50
N PRO A 413 -4.67 -14.72 43.93
CA PRO A 413 -4.73 -14.39 45.33
C PRO A 413 -5.88 -15.15 45.99
N GLU A 414 -5.58 -15.81 47.12
CA GLU A 414 -6.58 -16.49 47.95
C GLU A 414 -7.69 -15.54 48.38
N SER A 415 -8.93 -16.01 48.31
CA SER A 415 -10.15 -15.25 48.61
C SER A 415 -10.29 -14.95 50.10
N GLU A 416 -10.20 -13.69 50.49
CA GLU A 416 -10.72 -13.21 51.78
C GLU A 416 -12.16 -12.64 51.63
N PRO A 417 -13.02 -12.78 52.65
CA PRO A 417 -14.43 -12.47 52.54
C PRO A 417 -14.72 -10.96 52.50
N ILE A 418 -15.62 -10.61 51.57
CA ILE A 418 -16.12 -9.27 51.25
C ILE A 418 -16.60 -8.53 52.51
N LYS A 419 -15.98 -7.38 52.80
CA LYS A 419 -16.58 -6.33 53.63
C LYS A 419 -17.19 -5.25 52.73
N THR A 420 -18.41 -4.84 53.07
CA THR A 420 -19.20 -3.80 52.38
C THR A 420 -18.44 -2.48 52.30
N PRO A 421 -18.52 -1.73 51.18
CA PRO A 421 -17.73 -0.51 51.01
C PRO A 421 -18.39 0.69 51.70
N GLU A 422 -17.62 1.39 52.53
CA GLU A 422 -17.84 2.80 52.82
C GLU A 422 -17.30 3.64 51.66
N THR A 423 -18.07 4.66 51.29
CA THR A 423 -17.79 5.60 50.21
C THR A 423 -16.49 6.39 50.47
N ALA A 424 -15.50 6.22 49.60
CA ALA A 424 -14.30 7.06 49.53
C ALA A 424 -14.25 7.82 48.20
N PRO A 425 -13.69 9.04 48.16
CA PRO A 425 -13.81 9.95 47.02
C PRO A 425 -12.84 9.59 45.88
N VAL A 426 -13.29 9.91 44.66
CA VAL A 426 -12.56 9.77 43.39
C VAL A 426 -11.28 10.64 43.42
N PRO A 427 -10.07 10.09 43.16
CA PRO A 427 -8.88 10.90 42.94
C PRO A 427 -8.87 11.47 41.51
N ALA A 428 -8.47 12.73 41.40
CA ALA A 428 -8.44 13.49 40.16
C ALA A 428 -7.46 12.91 39.12
N LEU A 429 -7.94 12.79 37.88
CA LEU A 429 -7.15 12.51 36.68
C LEU A 429 -6.29 13.71 36.28
N ALA A 430 -5.09 13.43 35.77
CA ALA A 430 -4.20 14.40 35.16
C ALA A 430 -4.44 14.47 33.64
N VAL A 431 -4.34 15.68 33.11
CA VAL A 431 -4.71 16.15 31.77
C VAL A 431 -3.80 15.54 30.68
N ALA A 432 -4.40 14.96 29.63
CA ALA A 432 -3.74 14.73 28.34
C ALA A 432 -3.87 15.99 27.46
N THR A 433 -2.77 16.38 26.80
CA THR A 433 -2.72 17.59 25.97
C THR A 433 -3.51 17.37 24.66
N PRO A 434 -4.43 18.27 24.27
CA PRO A 434 -5.18 18.14 23.03
C PRO A 434 -4.29 18.27 21.79
N VAL A 435 -4.62 17.52 20.74
CA VAL A 435 -4.14 17.75 19.37
C VAL A 435 -4.78 19.05 18.89
N VAL A 436 -4.06 20.15 19.05
CA VAL A 436 -4.45 21.44 18.49
C VAL A 436 -4.23 21.37 16.98
N MET A 437 -5.30 21.32 16.20
CA MET A 437 -5.27 21.75 14.81
C MET A 437 -4.95 23.24 14.80
N ALA A 438 -3.72 23.60 14.39
CA ALA A 438 -3.45 24.95 13.96
C ALA A 438 -4.15 25.17 12.61
N ALA A 439 -4.94 26.24 12.54
CA ALA A 439 -5.59 26.73 11.33
C ALA A 439 -4.61 27.04 10.18
#